data_AF-A0A8C5L2R2-F1
#
_entry.id   AF-A0A8C5L2R2-F1
#
_cell.length_a   1.000
_cell.length_b   1.000
_cell.length_c   1.000
_cell.angle_alpha   90.00
_cell.angle_beta   90.00
_cell.angle_gamma   90.00
#
_symmetry.space_group_name_H-M   'P 1'
#
loop_
_entity.id
_entity.type
_entity.pdbx_description
1 polymer ?
#
loop_
_entity_poly.entity_id
_entity_poly.type
_entity_poly.pdbx_seq_one_letter_code
_entity_poly.pdbx_strand_id
1 'polypeptide(L)'
;GTAEIQNTEKQAFGELIFKHFRKNKVEIASAISEPFPFFMSLRDHDFISEQTFEACQEACKDRVSVKKEAYEVLSKLEKTFDPSLLKVLFSRANLMAYPDLYEVYRSFSD
;
A
#
# COMPACT_ATOMS: atom_id res chain seq x y z
N GLY A 1 1.07 -33.90 -7.02
CA GLY A 1 -0.14 -33.70 -7.85
C GLY A 1 -0.20 -32.27 -8.35
N THR A 2 -0.94 -32.01 -9.43
CA THR A 2 -1.04 -30.67 -10.06
C THR A 2 -1.48 -29.56 -9.10
N ALA A 3 -2.31 -29.88 -8.10
CA ALA A 3 -2.73 -28.93 -7.05
C ALA A 3 -1.61 -28.52 -6.08
N GLU A 4 -0.67 -29.40 -5.77
CA GLU A 4 0.47 -29.10 -4.88
C GLU A 4 1.47 -28.15 -5.56
N ILE A 5 1.65 -28.32 -6.88
CA ILE A 5 2.51 -27.46 -7.70
C ILE A 5 1.90 -26.05 -7.77
N GLN A 6 0.60 -25.95 -8.07
CA GLN A 6 -0.13 -24.66 -8.11
C GLN A 6 -0.10 -23.92 -6.76
N ASN A 7 -0.24 -24.64 -5.64
CA ASN A 7 -0.18 -24.03 -4.32
C ASN A 7 1.23 -23.51 -3.99
N THR A 8 2.26 -24.25 -4.39
CA THR A 8 3.67 -23.87 -4.23
C THR A 8 4.01 -22.63 -5.08
N GLU A 9 3.54 -22.59 -6.32
CA GLU A 9 3.72 -21.44 -7.22
C GLU A 9 3.01 -20.18 -6.68
N LYS A 10 1.78 -20.31 -6.18
CA LYS A 10 1.04 -19.20 -5.56
C LYS A 10 1.75 -18.66 -4.33
N GLN A 11 2.31 -19.55 -3.50
CA GLN A 11 3.10 -19.16 -2.33
C GLN A 11 4.38 -18.42 -2.74
N ALA A 12 5.13 -18.96 -3.70
CA ALA A 12 6.35 -18.33 -4.20
C ALA A 12 6.07 -16.95 -4.82
N PHE A 13 4.98 -16.81 -5.58
CA PHE A 13 4.53 -15.53 -6.12
C PHE A 13 4.16 -14.53 -5.02
N GLY A 14 3.44 -14.98 -3.98
CA GLY A 14 3.13 -14.16 -2.81
C GLY A 14 4.38 -13.63 -2.10
N GLU A 15 5.41 -14.47 -1.94
CA GLU A 15 6.69 -14.07 -1.35
C GLU A 15 7.46 -13.06 -2.21
N LEU A 16 7.45 -13.24 -3.53
CA LEU A 16 8.09 -12.30 -4.47
C LEU A 16 7.42 -10.93 -4.42
N ILE A 17 6.09 -10.91 -4.48
CA ILE A 17 5.30 -9.68 -4.36
C ILE A 17 5.55 -9.00 -3.01
N PHE A 18 5.54 -9.75 -1.92
CA PHE A 18 5.80 -9.21 -0.59
C PHE A 18 7.19 -8.57 -0.48
N LYS A 19 8.23 -9.25 -0.99
CA LYS A 19 9.59 -8.71 -1.03
C LYS A 19 9.65 -7.43 -1.86
N HIS A 20 8.92 -7.36 -2.97
CA HIS A 20 8.86 -6.18 -3.82
C HIS A 20 8.13 -5.01 -3.14
N PHE A 21 7.00 -5.28 -2.50
CA PHE A 21 6.30 -4.30 -1.65
C PHE A 21 7.22 -3.71 -0.58
N ARG A 22 7.93 -4.57 0.16
CA ARG A 22 8.85 -4.16 1.21
C ARG A 22 9.94 -3.21 0.70
N LYS A 23 10.51 -3.50 -0.48
CA LYS A 23 11.55 -2.65 -1.11
C LYS A 23 11.03 -1.30 -1.55
N ASN A 24 9.77 -1.21 -1.97
CA ASN A 24 9.20 -0.01 -2.56
C ASN A 24 8.41 0.87 -1.58
N LYS A 25 8.31 0.53 -0.29
CA LYS A 25 7.52 1.33 0.68
C LYS A 25 7.90 2.82 0.71
N VAL A 26 9.19 3.14 0.59
CA VAL A 26 9.67 4.53 0.56
C VAL A 26 9.16 5.25 -0.69
N GLU A 27 9.22 4.60 -1.84
CA GLU A 27 8.73 5.17 -3.10
C GLU A 27 7.20 5.36 -3.07
N ILE A 28 6.46 4.34 -2.59
CA ILE A 28 5.00 4.43 -2.39
C ILE A 28 4.67 5.62 -1.49
N ALA A 29 5.29 5.70 -0.30
CA ALA A 29 5.03 6.77 0.66
C ALA A 29 5.41 8.15 0.11
N SER A 30 6.51 8.23 -0.65
CA SER A 30 7.00 9.49 -1.21
C SER A 30 6.10 10.07 -2.29
N ALA A 31 5.36 9.21 -2.99
CA ALA A 31 4.36 9.60 -3.99
C ALA A 31 3.05 10.13 -3.36
N ILE A 32 2.76 9.81 -2.09
CA ILE A 32 1.55 10.29 -1.41
C ILE A 32 1.75 11.75 -0.99
N SER A 33 1.21 12.67 -1.78
CA SER A 33 1.32 14.11 -1.59
C SER A 33 0.28 14.68 -0.62
N GLU A 34 -0.88 14.03 -0.48
CA GLU A 34 -2.01 14.46 0.34
C GLU A 34 -2.67 13.24 1.03
N PRO A 35 -3.30 13.40 2.20
CA PRO A 35 -3.91 12.28 2.94
C PRO A 35 -5.03 11.55 2.17
N PHE A 36 -5.83 12.33 1.45
CA PHE A 36 -6.90 11.83 0.58
C PHE A 36 -6.36 11.67 -0.85
N PRO A 37 -6.69 10.57 -1.57
CA PRO A 37 -7.56 9.45 -1.18
C PRO A 37 -6.89 8.30 -0.41
N PHE A 38 -5.58 8.35 -0.17
CA PHE A 38 -4.79 7.21 0.31
C PHE A 38 -5.32 6.54 1.59
N PHE A 39 -5.38 7.27 2.71
CA PHE A 39 -5.77 6.68 4.00
C PHE A 39 -7.24 6.30 4.04
N MET A 40 -8.09 7.05 3.34
CA MET A 40 -9.52 6.74 3.24
C MET A 40 -9.74 5.44 2.47
N SER A 41 -9.02 5.24 1.37
CA SER A 41 -9.10 3.99 0.60
C SER A 41 -8.67 2.78 1.45
N LEU A 42 -7.63 2.92 2.27
CA LEU A 42 -7.19 1.84 3.17
C LEU A 42 -8.22 1.52 4.25
N ARG A 43 -8.86 2.55 4.82
CA ARG A 43 -9.91 2.39 5.82
C ARG A 43 -11.16 1.73 5.23
N ASP A 44 -11.63 2.21 4.09
CA ASP A 44 -12.85 1.72 3.44
C ASP A 44 -12.73 0.26 2.97
N HIS A 45 -11.51 -0.27 2.89
CA HIS A 45 -11.21 -1.67 2.58
C HIS A 45 -10.67 -2.45 3.79
N ASP A 46 -10.91 -1.96 5.01
CA ASP A 46 -10.57 -2.62 6.29
C ASP A 46 -9.07 -2.91 6.52
N PHE A 47 -8.18 -2.28 5.76
CA PHE A 47 -6.72 -2.41 5.99
C PHE A 47 -6.26 -1.63 7.21
N ILE A 48 -6.94 -0.54 7.55
CA ILE A 48 -6.69 0.24 8.77
C ILE A 48 -8.01 0.49 9.50
N SER A 49 -7.94 0.55 10.83
CA SER A 49 -9.10 0.90 11.66
C SER A 49 -9.46 2.38 11.53
N GLU A 50 -10.71 2.73 11.87
CA GLU A 50 -11.14 4.14 11.98
C GLU A 50 -10.20 4.93 12.89
N GLN A 51 -9.81 4.37 14.04
CA GLN A 51 -8.87 5.02 14.96
C GLN A 51 -7.50 5.31 14.32
N THR A 52 -6.99 4.39 13.50
CA THR A 52 -5.72 4.61 12.78
C THR A 52 -5.90 5.71 11.74
N PHE A 53 -7.01 5.71 11.02
CA PHE A 53 -7.35 6.72 10.03
C PHE A 53 -7.47 8.12 10.66
N GLU A 54 -8.21 8.26 11.76
CA GLU A 54 -8.33 9.52 12.51
C GLU A 54 -6.95 10.03 12.98
N ALA A 55 -6.11 9.14 13.52
CA ALA A 55 -4.74 9.50 13.93
C ALA A 55 -3.91 10.02 12.75
N CYS A 56 -4.00 9.38 11.58
CA CYS A 56 -3.33 9.85 10.36
C CYS A 56 -3.86 11.21 9.90
N GLN A 57 -5.19 11.42 9.91
CA GLN A 57 -5.78 12.72 9.56
C GLN A 57 -5.30 13.84 10.48
N GLU A 58 -5.27 13.58 11.79
CA GLU A 58 -4.77 14.53 12.79
C GLU A 58 -3.29 14.84 12.59
N ALA A 59 -2.45 13.81 12.40
CA ALA A 59 -1.02 13.97 12.16
C ALA A 59 -0.71 14.69 10.84
N CYS A 60 -1.59 14.61 9.85
CA CYS A 60 -1.38 15.23 8.54
C CYS A 60 -1.93 16.67 8.41
N LYS A 61 -2.43 17.28 9.49
CA LYS A 61 -3.01 18.65 9.44
C LYS A 61 -2.04 19.71 8.91
N ASP A 62 -0.74 19.56 9.17
CA ASP A 62 0.30 20.47 8.69
C ASP A 62 0.91 20.05 7.33
N ARG A 63 0.44 18.94 6.74
CA ARG A 63 0.90 18.31 5.48
C ARG A 63 2.38 17.89 5.43
N VAL A 64 3.21 18.33 6.37
CA VAL A 64 4.63 17.94 6.46
C VAL A 64 4.74 16.44 6.74
N SER A 65 3.80 15.89 7.49
CA SER A 65 3.84 14.52 7.97
C SER A 65 3.23 13.47 7.02
N VAL A 66 2.60 13.85 5.90
CA VAL A 66 1.84 12.91 5.04
C VAL A 66 2.65 11.71 4.61
N LYS A 67 3.84 11.95 4.05
CA LYS A 67 4.74 10.88 3.57
C LYS A 67 5.22 9.99 4.70
N LYS A 68 5.50 10.59 5.87
CA LYS A 68 5.90 9.86 7.07
C LYS A 68 4.76 8.96 7.56
N GLU A 69 3.55 9.49 7.68
CA GLU A 69 2.37 8.72 8.08
C GLU A 69 2.04 7.61 7.08
N ALA A 70 2.17 7.87 5.78
CA ALA A 70 2.01 6.85 4.75
C ALA A 70 3.03 5.71 4.93
N TYR A 71 4.30 6.04 5.17
CA TYR A 71 5.35 5.06 5.43
C TYR A 71 5.09 4.24 6.71
N GLU A 72 4.64 4.88 7.79
CA GLU A 72 4.31 4.21 9.05
C GLU A 72 3.13 3.24 8.88
N VAL A 73 2.07 3.66 8.16
CA VAL A 73 0.93 2.79 7.82
C VAL A 73 1.39 1.60 6.97
N LEU A 74 2.18 1.84 5.91
CA LEU A 74 2.72 0.76 5.07
C LEU A 74 3.60 -0.20 5.86
N SER A 75 4.34 0.29 6.85
CA SER A 75 5.18 -0.53 7.75
C SER A 75 4.36 -1.37 8.72
N LYS A 76 3.17 -0.92 9.12
CA LYS A 76 2.21 -1.74 9.88
C LYS A 76 1.62 -2.83 8.98
N LEU A 77 1.19 -2.46 7.77
CA LEU A 77 0.59 -3.38 6.80
C LEU A 77 1.56 -4.44 6.30
N GLU A 78 2.87 -4.17 6.27
CA GLU A 78 3.90 -5.18 5.97
C GLU A 78 3.82 -6.40 6.89
N LYS A 79 3.44 -6.21 8.16
CA LYS A 79 3.39 -7.31 9.16
C LYS A 79 2.24 -8.28 8.92
N THR A 80 1.17 -7.79 8.29
CA THR A 80 -0.05 -8.54 7.97
C THR A 80 -0.32 -8.46 6.47
N PHE A 81 0.75 -8.53 5.67
CA PHE A 81 0.67 -8.28 4.25
C PHE A 81 -0.30 -9.25 3.58
N ASP A 82 -1.27 -8.69 2.85
CA ASP A 82 -2.17 -9.42 1.97
C ASP A 82 -2.02 -8.88 0.55
N PRO A 83 -1.86 -9.73 -0.49
CA PRO A 83 -1.72 -9.25 -1.87
C PRO A 83 -2.88 -8.38 -2.37
N SER A 84 -4.08 -8.48 -1.80
CA SER A 84 -5.20 -7.60 -2.13
C SER A 84 -4.96 -6.14 -1.75
N LEU A 85 -4.01 -5.86 -0.83
CA LEU A 85 -3.57 -4.51 -0.48
C LEU A 85 -3.12 -3.73 -1.71
N LEU A 86 -2.43 -4.40 -2.65
CA LEU A 86 -1.93 -3.74 -3.86
C LEU A 86 -3.06 -3.17 -4.72
N LYS A 87 -4.23 -3.82 -4.74
CA LYS A 87 -5.41 -3.32 -5.47
C LYS A 87 -5.93 -2.02 -4.87
N VAL A 88 -5.80 -1.84 -3.56
CA VAL A 88 -6.20 -0.62 -2.85
C VAL A 88 -5.15 0.47 -3.02
N LEU A 89 -3.86 0.14 -2.83
CA LEU A 89 -2.75 1.08 -3.02
C LEU A 89 -2.75 1.66 -4.43
N PHE A 90 -2.89 0.80 -5.45
CA PHE A 90 -2.90 1.18 -6.86
C PHE A 90 -4.31 1.29 -7.44
N SER A 91 -5.28 1.65 -6.60
CA SER A 91 -6.64 1.94 -7.07
C SER A 91 -6.63 3.10 -8.07
N ARG A 92 -7.64 3.15 -8.94
CA ARG A 92 -7.79 4.26 -9.89
C ARG A 92 -7.78 5.64 -9.21
N ALA A 93 -8.40 5.75 -8.04
CA ALA A 93 -8.43 6.99 -7.28
C ALA A 93 -7.02 7.41 -6.83
N ASN A 94 -6.24 6.48 -6.27
CA ASN A 94 -4.87 6.75 -5.85
C ASN A 94 -3.96 7.08 -7.03
N LEU A 95 -4.02 6.31 -8.13
CA LEU A 95 -3.18 6.58 -9.31
C LEU A 95 -3.49 7.93 -9.98
N MET A 96 -4.74 8.38 -9.94
CA MET A 96 -5.14 9.70 -10.45
C MET A 96 -4.71 10.84 -9.51
N ALA A 97 -4.77 10.63 -8.19
CA ALA A 97 -4.36 11.61 -7.20
C ALA A 97 -2.83 11.73 -7.07
N TYR A 98 -2.11 10.65 -7.31
CA TYR A 98 -0.67 10.53 -7.11
C TYR A 98 0.01 9.99 -8.39
N PRO A 99 0.28 10.85 -9.40
CA PRO A 99 0.88 10.40 -10.66
C PRO A 99 2.23 9.68 -10.48
N ASP A 100 3.05 10.11 -9.50
CA ASP A 100 4.35 9.50 -9.19
C ASP A 100 4.20 8.04 -8.67
N LEU A 101 3.02 7.67 -8.17
CA LEU A 101 2.72 6.30 -7.73
C LEU A 101 2.64 5.32 -8.92
N TYR A 102 2.41 5.84 -10.14
CA TYR A 102 2.30 5.02 -11.34
C TYR A 102 3.61 4.30 -11.68
N GLU A 103 4.76 4.94 -11.47
CA GLU A 103 6.06 4.31 -11.67
C GLU A 103 6.25 3.09 -10.78
N VAL A 104 5.83 3.22 -9.51
CA VAL A 104 5.88 2.11 -8.57
C VAL A 104 4.90 1.01 -8.99
N TYR A 105 3.67 1.35 -9.38
CA TYR A 105 2.67 0.39 -9.87
C TYR A 105 3.21 -0.47 -11.03
N ARG A 106 3.86 0.15 -12.01
CA ARG A 106 4.42 -0.55 -13.17
C ARG A 106 5.42 -1.63 -12.75
N SER A 107 6.23 -1.36 -11.73
CA SER A 107 7.21 -2.33 -11.24
C SER A 107 6.61 -3.60 -10.62
N PHE A 108 5.30 -3.63 -10.30
CA PHE A 108 4.60 -4.84 -9.84
C PHE A 108 3.99 -5.66 -11.00
N SER A 109 4.01 -5.11 -12.21
CA SER A 109 3.51 -5.76 -13.43
C SER A 109 4.63 -6.37 -14.27
N ASP A 110 5.89 -6.16 -13.87
CA ASP A 110 7.10 -6.71 -14.47
C ASP A 110 7.45 -8.08 -13.85
#